data_AF-A0A512AK71-F1
#
_entry.id   AF-A0A512AK71-F1
#
_cell.length_a   1.000
_cell.length_b   1.000
_cell.length_c   1.000
_cell.angle_alpha   90.00
_cell.angle_beta   90.00
_cell.angle_gamma   90.00
#
_symmetry.space_group_name_H-M   'P 1'
#
loop_
_entity.id
_entity.type
_entity.pdbx_description
1 polymer ?
#
loop_
_entity_poly.entity_id
_entity_poly.type
_entity_poly.pdbx_seq_one_letter_code
_entity_poly.pdbx_strand_id
1 'polypeptide(L)'
;MRIAAVTRMHLIARTNSALPQSAHVMTRNQRLRLTRFLAIHDALEAGASSRDLAYGLIIPNHHRLVGATWKASSERRQVLRLIAQARSLVSGGFRDILLHR
;
A
#
# COMPACT_ATOMS: atom_id res chain seq x y z
N MET A 1 -2.42 -14.13 11.62
CA MET A 1 -2.89 -14.82 10.39
C MET A 1 -2.25 -14.19 9.15
N ARG A 2 -0.97 -14.46 8.86
CA ARG A 2 -0.19 -13.81 7.77
C ARG A 2 -0.12 -14.62 6.47
N ILE A 3 -0.74 -15.80 6.41
CA ILE A 3 -0.55 -16.76 5.31
C ILE A 3 -1.59 -16.56 4.19
N ALA A 4 -2.84 -16.21 4.51
CA ALA A 4 -3.90 -16.10 3.50
C ALA A 4 -3.68 -14.98 2.46
N ALA A 5 -3.07 -13.86 2.85
CA ALA A 5 -2.78 -12.74 1.94
C ALA A 5 -1.70 -13.11 0.91
N VAL A 6 -0.66 -13.82 1.35
CA VAL A 6 0.44 -14.29 0.48
C VAL A 6 -0.05 -15.35 -0.49
N THR A 7 -0.90 -16.27 -0.04
CA THR A 7 -1.49 -17.31 -0.92
C THR A 7 -2.39 -16.70 -1.99
N ARG A 8 -3.16 -15.66 -1.68
CA ARG A 8 -4.01 -14.97 -2.67
C ARG A 8 -3.18 -14.24 -3.74
N MET A 9 -2.09 -13.60 -3.33
CA MET A 9 -1.14 -12.96 -4.24
C MET A 9 -0.43 -13.97 -5.16
N HIS A 10 -0.04 -15.13 -4.63
CA HIS A 10 0.57 -16.20 -5.43
C HIS A 10 -0.41 -16.85 -6.41
N LEU A 11 -1.69 -17.00 -6.04
CA LEU A 11 -2.69 -17.63 -6.92
C LEU A 11 -3.04 -16.72 -8.11
N ILE A 12 -3.23 -15.42 -7.88
CA ILE A 12 -3.55 -14.45 -8.94
C ILE A 12 -2.38 -14.27 -9.91
N ALA A 13 -1.14 -14.33 -9.41
CA ALA A 13 0.06 -14.30 -10.24
C ALA A 13 0.20 -15.54 -11.15
N ARG A 14 -0.27 -16.71 -10.69
CA ARG A 14 -0.21 -17.97 -11.46
C ARG A 14 -1.38 -18.17 -12.42
N THR A 15 -2.58 -17.66 -12.13
CA THR A 15 -3.72 -17.79 -13.05
C THR A 15 -3.60 -16.87 -14.28
N ASN A 16 -2.70 -15.88 -14.25
CA ASN A 16 -2.48 -14.93 -15.34
C ASN A 16 -1.29 -15.31 -16.25
N SER A 17 -0.92 -16.59 -16.27
CA SER A 17 0.18 -17.17 -17.06
C SER A 17 -0.10 -17.23 -18.58
N ALA A 18 -0.66 -16.17 -19.14
CA ALA A 18 -0.91 -16.01 -20.57
C ALA A 18 -0.71 -14.55 -20.99
N LEU A 19 0.40 -13.93 -20.57
CA LEU A 19 0.77 -12.60 -21.05
C LEU A 19 2.10 -12.65 -21.83
N PRO A 20 2.20 -11.93 -22.96
CA PRO A 20 3.31 -12.03 -23.89
C PRO A 20 4.62 -11.57 -23.26
N GLN A 21 5.72 -12.02 -23.85
CA GLN A 21 7.11 -11.89 -23.46
C GLN A 21 7.67 -10.45 -23.57
N SER A 22 6.99 -9.50 -22.94
CA SER A 22 7.52 -8.19 -22.51
C SER A 22 7.25 -8.03 -21.01
N ALA A 23 7.74 -8.97 -20.22
CA ALA A 23 7.79 -8.83 -18.77
C ALA A 23 8.85 -7.75 -18.45
N HIS A 24 8.47 -6.47 -18.54
CA HIS A 24 9.31 -5.38 -18.07
C HIS A 24 9.67 -5.63 -16.61
N VAL A 25 10.96 -5.79 -16.34
CA VAL A 25 11.49 -6.07 -15.01
C VAL A 25 11.16 -4.87 -14.12
N MET A 26 10.24 -5.06 -13.17
CA MET A 26 9.87 -4.03 -12.22
C MET A 26 11.09 -3.59 -11.39
N THR A 27 11.36 -2.29 -11.39
CA THR A 27 12.50 -1.71 -10.65
C THR A 27 12.34 -1.94 -9.15
N ARG A 28 13.46 -1.93 -8.42
CA ARG A 28 13.45 -2.05 -6.95
C ARG A 28 12.56 -1.00 -6.27
N ASN A 29 12.56 0.23 -6.79
CA ASN A 29 11.77 1.34 -6.25
C ASN A 29 10.27 1.14 -6.47
N GLN A 30 9.86 0.69 -7.65
CA GLN A 30 8.46 0.34 -7.92
C GLN A 30 7.98 -0.77 -6.99
N ARG A 31 8.78 -1.83 -6.82
CA ARG A 31 8.46 -2.94 -5.90
C ARG A 31 8.29 -2.48 -4.45
N LEU A 32 9.21 -1.66 -3.96
CA LEU A 32 9.15 -1.10 -2.61
C LEU A 32 7.90 -0.23 -2.42
N ARG A 33 7.58 0.61 -3.41
CA ARG A 33 6.39 1.47 -3.38
C ARG A 33 5.10 0.63 -3.33
N LEU A 34 4.98 -0.39 -4.17
CA LEU A 34 3.82 -1.28 -4.18
C LEU A 34 3.67 -2.06 -2.88
N THR A 35 4.78 -2.62 -2.38
CA THR A 35 4.80 -3.33 -1.10
C THR A 35 4.32 -2.44 0.04
N ARG A 36 4.73 -1.16 0.06
CA ARG A 36 4.26 -0.19 1.05
C ARG A 36 2.76 0.08 0.94
N PHE A 37 2.22 0.22 -0.26
CA PHE A 37 0.78 0.45 -0.42
C PHE A 37 -0.07 -0.75 -0.01
N LEU A 38 0.39 -1.97 -0.31
CA LEU A 38 -0.25 -3.19 0.18
C LEU A 38 -0.21 -3.26 1.71
N ALA A 39 0.92 -2.97 2.34
CA ALA A 39 1.03 -2.93 3.80
C ALA A 39 0.09 -1.88 4.44
N ILE A 40 -0.09 -0.71 3.81
CA ILE A 40 -1.06 0.29 4.25
C ILE A 40 -2.49 -0.25 4.16
N HIS A 41 -2.83 -0.87 3.02
CA HIS A 41 -4.16 -1.44 2.82
C HIS A 41 -4.46 -2.55 3.84
N ASP A 42 -3.54 -3.50 4.02
CA ASP A 42 -3.69 -4.59 4.98
C ASP A 42 -3.87 -4.09 6.42
N ALA A 43 -3.14 -3.04 6.79
CA ALA A 43 -3.30 -2.42 8.10
C ALA A 43 -4.67 -1.71 8.25
N LEU A 44 -5.19 -1.08 7.19
CA LEU A 44 -6.55 -0.50 7.20
C LEU A 44 -7.62 -1.58 7.36
N GLU A 45 -7.50 -2.69 6.63
CA GLU A 45 -8.40 -3.84 6.74
C GLU A 45 -8.33 -4.49 8.14
N ALA A 46 -7.17 -4.43 8.79
CA ALA A 46 -7.00 -4.84 10.18
C ALA A 46 -7.53 -3.83 11.21
N GLY A 47 -8.13 -2.71 10.77
CA GLY A 47 -8.73 -1.69 11.63
C GLY A 47 -7.77 -0.61 12.13
N ALA A 48 -6.55 -0.53 11.60
CA ALA A 48 -5.60 0.51 11.99
C ALA A 48 -6.14 1.91 11.65
N SER A 49 -6.02 2.84 12.59
CA SER A 49 -6.35 4.24 12.31
C SER A 49 -5.26 4.90 11.44
N SER A 50 -5.58 6.04 10.82
CA SER A 50 -4.57 6.84 10.10
C SER A 50 -3.40 7.27 11.00
N ARG A 51 -3.63 7.39 12.31
CA ARG A 51 -2.59 7.71 13.27
C ARG A 51 -1.70 6.49 13.57
N ASP A 52 -2.28 5.30 13.67
CA ASP A 52 -1.52 4.07 13.86
C ASP A 52 -0.65 3.77 12.64
N LEU A 53 -1.18 3.99 11.43
CA LEU A 53 -0.42 3.90 10.20
C LEU A 53 0.76 4.88 10.14
N ALA A 54 0.54 6.12 10.60
CA ALA A 54 1.58 7.14 10.62
C ALA A 54 2.78 6.64 11.43
N TYR A 55 2.56 6.25 12.69
CA TYR A 55 3.63 5.93 13.62
C TYR A 55 4.02 4.44 13.67
N GLY A 56 3.28 3.58 12.97
CA GLY A 56 3.58 2.16 12.84
C GLY A 56 4.29 1.81 11.53
N LEU A 57 4.11 2.61 10.48
CA LEU A 57 4.56 2.24 9.13
C LEU A 57 5.21 3.38 8.34
N ILE A 58 4.64 4.60 8.37
CA ILE A 58 5.03 5.67 7.44
C ILE A 58 6.19 6.52 8.01
N ILE A 59 6.07 6.93 9.27
CA ILE A 59 7.04 7.74 10.01
C ILE A 59 7.26 7.16 11.42
N PRO A 60 7.73 5.90 11.54
CA PRO A 60 7.79 5.20 12.83
C PRO A 60 8.70 5.87 13.87
N ASN A 61 9.72 6.62 13.41
CA ASN A 61 10.68 7.28 14.28
C ASN A 61 10.31 8.73 14.64
N HIS A 62 9.13 9.22 14.23
CA HIS A 62 8.68 10.58 14.57
C HIS A 62 7.97 10.61 15.92
N HIS A 63 8.04 11.77 16.59
CA HIS A 63 7.29 12.01 17.81
C HIS A 63 5.77 11.91 17.57
N ARG A 64 5.07 11.21 18.46
CA ARG A 64 3.62 10.99 18.35
C ARG A 64 2.83 12.26 18.66
N LEU A 65 2.30 12.91 17.62
CA LEU A 65 1.36 14.03 17.74
C LEU A 65 -0.01 13.52 18.21
N VAL A 66 -0.71 14.28 19.06
CA VAL A 66 -1.97 13.89 19.74
C VAL A 66 -3.08 14.92 19.46
N GLY A 67 -4.35 14.52 19.63
CA GLY A 67 -5.48 15.46 19.69
C GLY A 67 -5.53 16.49 18.56
N ALA A 68 -5.60 17.78 18.93
CA ALA A 68 -5.65 18.88 17.97
C ALA A 68 -4.36 19.03 17.15
N THR A 69 -3.18 18.76 17.73
CA THR A 69 -1.90 18.88 17.01
C THR A 69 -1.81 17.85 15.90
N TRP A 70 -2.28 16.61 16.13
CA TRP A 70 -2.43 15.61 15.07
C TRP A 70 -3.43 16.03 13.98
N LYS A 71 -4.58 16.59 14.36
CA LYS A 71 -5.61 16.99 13.38
C LYS A 71 -5.13 18.10 12.44
N ALA A 72 -4.35 19.05 12.94
CA ALA A 72 -3.80 20.17 12.16
C ALA A 72 -2.51 19.83 11.40
N SER A 73 -1.93 18.65 11.65
CA SER A 73 -0.57 18.30 11.21
C SER A 73 -0.45 18.04 9.71
N SER A 74 0.73 18.32 9.15
CA SER A 74 1.06 18.01 7.76
C SER A 74 1.24 16.50 7.54
N GLU A 75 1.73 15.79 8.56
CA GLU A 75 1.90 14.35 8.61
C GLU A 75 0.55 13.65 8.43
N ARG A 76 -0.50 14.10 9.13
CA ARG A 76 -1.86 13.56 8.94
C ARG A 76 -2.32 13.71 7.49
N ARG A 77 -2.14 14.88 6.89
CA ARG A 77 -2.50 15.12 5.48
C ARG A 77 -1.72 14.20 4.53
N GLN A 78 -0.42 14.01 4.77
CA GLN A 78 0.43 13.11 3.99
C GLN A 78 -0.04 11.65 4.10
N VAL A 79 -0.34 11.20 5.32
CA VAL A 79 -0.81 9.82 5.56
C VAL A 79 -2.15 9.58 4.88
N LEU A 80 -3.08 10.53 4.96
CA LEU A 80 -4.37 10.43 4.25
C LEU A 80 -4.21 10.34 2.73
N ARG A 81 -3.27 11.10 2.14
CA ARG A 81 -2.94 10.97 0.70
C ARG A 81 -2.38 9.59 0.36
N LEU A 82 -1.53 9.02 1.20
CA LEU A 82 -0.99 7.67 1.01
C LEU A 82 -2.07 6.60 1.12
N ILE A 83 -3.00 6.75 2.07
CA ILE A 83 -4.18 5.88 2.21
C ILE A 83 -5.04 5.95 0.95
N ALA A 84 -5.32 7.14 0.42
CA ALA A 84 -6.10 7.30 -0.80
C ALA A 84 -5.41 6.64 -2.01
N GLN A 85 -4.09 6.82 -2.14
CA GLN A 85 -3.31 6.14 -3.18
C GLN A 85 -3.35 4.61 -3.04
N ALA A 86 -3.19 4.09 -1.82
CA ALA A 86 -3.25 2.65 -1.56
C ALA A 86 -4.63 2.07 -1.91
N ARG A 87 -5.72 2.76 -1.54
CA ARG A 87 -7.08 2.35 -1.91
C ARG A 87 -7.30 2.39 -3.42
N SER A 88 -6.88 3.47 -4.07
CA SER A 88 -6.98 3.61 -5.53
C SER A 88 -6.20 2.51 -6.28
N LEU A 89 -5.04 2.11 -5.75
CA LEU A 89 -4.22 1.03 -6.33
C LEU A 89 -4.94 -0.32 -6.28
N VAL A 90 -5.63 -0.60 -5.17
CA VAL A 90 -6.37 -1.85 -5.00
C VAL A 90 -7.69 -1.83 -5.79
N SER A 91 -8.39 -0.69 -5.86
CA SER A 91 -9.69 -0.57 -6.55
C SER A 91 -9.58 -0.39 -8.07
N GLY A 92 -8.58 0.34 -8.57
CA GLY A 92 -8.27 0.46 -10.01
C GLY A 92 -7.60 -0.78 -10.58
N GLY A 93 -7.19 -1.69 -9.69
CA GLY A 93 -6.59 -2.96 -10.01
C GLY A 93 -5.10 -2.84 -10.33
N PHE A 94 -4.38 -3.93 -10.07
CA PHE A 94 -3.02 -4.16 -10.57
C PHE A 94 -2.88 -3.98 -12.09
N ARG A 95 -4.00 -3.85 -12.80
CA ARG A 95 -4.09 -3.63 -14.24
C ARG A 95 -3.41 -2.35 -14.68
N ASP A 96 -3.56 -1.20 -14.04
CA ASP A 96 -2.83 0.01 -14.48
C ASP A 96 -1.32 -0.10 -14.25
N ILE A 97 -0.91 -0.80 -13.19
CA ILE A 97 0.50 -1.07 -12.88
C ILE A 97 1.12 -2.02 -13.92
N LEU A 98 0.35 -2.97 -14.44
CA LEU A 98 0.81 -3.94 -15.44
C LEU A 98 0.58 -3.48 -16.88
N LEU A 99 -0.36 -2.56 -17.12
CA LEU A 99 -0.76 -2.13 -18.46
C LEU A 99 -0.21 -0.75 -18.86
N HIS A 100 0.44 -0.01 -17.94
CA HIS A 100 1.10 1.28 -18.19
C HIS A 100 0.37 2.11 -19.27
N ARG A 101 -0.89 2.46 -19.01
CA ARG A 101 -1.59 3.51 -19.76
C ARG A 101 -1.38 4.86 -19.09
#